data_AF-X1J7L0-F1
#
_entry.id   AF-X1J7L0-F1
#
_cell.length_a   1.000
_cell.length_b   1.000
_cell.length_c   1.000
_cell.angle_alpha   90.00
_cell.angle_beta   90.00
_cell.angle_gamma   90.00
#
_symmetry.space_group_name_H-M   'P 1'
#
loop_
_entity.id
_entity.type
_entity.pdbx_description
1 polymer ?
#
loop_
_entity_poly.entity_id
_entity_poly.type
_entity_poly.pdbx_seq_one_letter_code
_entity_poly.pdbx_strand_id
1 'polypeptide(L)'
;ADVATISPLPPALKADEFLEMKPRQIEAKLIALAEAQYEEREKALGAENMRVLERMVMLRIMDKLWVEHLTAMEEMRQQAQWQTLRQTRAVDAYKRSGYQQFQTLLDTIQHDVVHTIYHVSIVKKEAPAQAPSPMAQAAGRTVAASQPRQRVGGRKIGRNEPCPCGSGKKYKHCCGR
;
A
#
# COMPACT_ATOMS: atom_id res chain seq x y z
N ALA A 1 -26.59 9.72 0.69
CA ALA A 1 -25.30 9.07 0.39
C ALA A 1 -25.48 7.59 0.64
N ASP A 2 -25.17 6.74 -0.34
CA ASP A 2 -25.35 5.31 -0.20
C ASP A 2 -24.43 4.76 0.89
N VAL A 3 -24.99 4.08 1.88
CA VAL A 3 -24.26 3.50 3.02
C VAL A 3 -23.18 2.52 2.53
N ALA A 4 -23.41 1.88 1.39
CA ALA A 4 -22.48 0.99 0.70
C ALA A 4 -21.16 1.68 0.28
N THR A 5 -21.18 3.00 0.08
CA THR A 5 -19.95 3.76 -0.22
C THR A 5 -19.06 3.85 1.01
N ILE A 6 -19.62 3.97 2.22
CA ILE A 6 -18.86 4.24 3.45
C ILE A 6 -18.28 2.96 4.05
N SER A 7 -19.07 1.90 4.09
CA SER A 7 -18.67 0.61 4.66
C SER A 7 -19.17 -0.53 3.78
N PRO A 8 -18.36 -1.59 3.57
CA PRO A 8 -18.84 -2.79 2.90
C PRO A 8 -19.99 -3.39 3.70
N LEU A 9 -21.19 -3.30 3.14
CA LEU A 9 -22.35 -3.96 3.72
C LEU A 9 -22.15 -5.48 3.60
N PRO A 10 -22.35 -6.25 4.69
CA PRO A 10 -22.31 -7.69 4.59
C PRO A 10 -23.39 -8.17 3.60
N PRO A 11 -23.09 -9.17 2.75
CA PRO A 11 -24.02 -9.65 1.73
C PRO A 11 -25.31 -10.27 2.32
N ALA A 12 -25.37 -10.45 3.63
CA ALA A 12 -26.53 -10.96 4.36
C ALA A 12 -27.63 -9.92 4.61
N LEU A 13 -27.35 -8.61 4.47
CA LEU A 13 -28.37 -7.57 4.66
C LEU A 13 -29.28 -7.49 3.43
N LYS A 14 -30.52 -7.93 3.58
CA LYS A 14 -31.56 -7.76 2.56
C LYS A 14 -32.30 -6.45 2.79
N ALA A 15 -32.56 -5.71 1.73
CA ALA A 15 -33.31 -4.45 1.77
C ALA A 15 -34.70 -4.59 2.43
N ASP A 16 -35.28 -5.79 2.36
CA ASP A 16 -36.60 -6.12 2.90
C ASP A 16 -36.68 -6.00 4.44
N GLU A 17 -35.57 -6.21 5.17
CA GLU A 17 -35.56 -6.12 6.64
C GLU A 17 -35.68 -4.68 7.16
N PHE A 18 -35.41 -3.68 6.31
CA PHE A 18 -35.43 -2.28 6.68
C PHE A 18 -36.79 -1.61 6.43
N LEU A 19 -37.68 -2.26 5.67
CA LEU A 19 -38.98 -1.69 5.30
C LEU A 19 -39.95 -1.58 6.49
N GLU A 20 -39.80 -2.43 7.50
CA GLU A 20 -40.70 -2.47 8.67
C GLU A 20 -40.17 -1.70 9.89
N MET A 21 -38.96 -1.12 9.80
CA MET A 21 -38.27 -0.54 10.95
C MET A 21 -38.39 0.99 11.01
N LYS A 22 -38.44 1.54 12.23
CA LYS A 22 -38.38 2.99 12.44
C LYS A 22 -36.97 3.51 12.11
N PRO A 23 -36.80 4.76 11.63
CA PRO A 23 -35.48 5.30 11.23
C PRO A 23 -34.39 5.14 12.29
N ARG A 24 -34.72 5.40 13.57
CA ARG A 24 -33.77 5.22 14.69
C ARG A 24 -33.32 3.78 14.92
N GLN A 25 -34.19 2.81 14.62
CA GLN A 25 -33.85 1.38 14.75
C GLN A 25 -32.92 0.94 13.62
N ILE A 26 -33.09 1.52 12.43
CA ILE A 26 -32.20 1.31 11.28
C ILE A 26 -30.81 1.84 11.60
N GLU A 27 -30.72 3.08 12.08
CA GLU A 27 -29.45 3.70 12.52
C GLU A 27 -28.74 2.83 13.56
N ALA A 28 -29.45 2.43 14.62
CA ALA A 28 -28.86 1.60 15.69
C ALA A 28 -28.33 0.25 15.17
N LYS A 29 -29.07 -0.42 14.26
CA LYS A 29 -28.61 -1.66 13.64
C LYS A 29 -27.36 -1.46 12.79
N LEU A 30 -27.33 -0.40 11.98
CA LEU A 30 -26.18 -0.12 11.12
C LEU A 30 -24.93 0.21 11.94
N ILE A 31 -25.08 0.96 13.04
CA ILE A 31 -23.99 1.25 13.98
C ILE A 31 -23.46 -0.04 14.59
N ALA A 32 -24.34 -0.91 15.10
CA ALA A 32 -23.93 -2.18 15.70
C ALA A 32 -23.17 -3.10 14.71
N LEU A 33 -23.59 -3.11 13.44
CA LEU A 33 -22.89 -3.86 12.39
C LEU A 33 -21.52 -3.26 12.06
N ALA A 34 -21.42 -1.94 12.03
CA ALA A 34 -20.14 -1.25 11.84
C ALA A 34 -19.16 -1.55 12.99
N GLU A 35 -19.64 -1.50 14.24
CA GLU A 35 -18.86 -1.87 15.43
C GLU A 35 -18.35 -3.33 15.35
N ALA A 36 -19.21 -4.27 14.96
CA ALA A 36 -18.82 -5.67 14.80
C ALA A 36 -17.71 -5.87 13.75
N GLN A 37 -17.81 -5.18 12.61
CA GLN A 37 -16.77 -5.21 11.58
C GLN A 37 -15.47 -4.55 12.04
N TYR A 38 -15.57 -3.49 12.85
CA TYR A 38 -14.41 -2.83 13.42
C TYR A 38 -13.65 -3.76 14.37
N GLU A 39 -14.37 -4.46 15.25
CA GLU A 39 -13.77 -5.44 16.17
C GLU A 39 -13.08 -6.59 15.42
N GLU A 40 -13.67 -7.08 14.33
CA GLU A 40 -13.05 -8.12 13.50
C GLU A 40 -11.73 -7.63 12.90
N ARG A 41 -11.68 -6.38 12.43
CA ARG A 41 -10.44 -5.75 11.94
C ARG A 41 -9.41 -5.56 13.05
N GLU A 42 -9.81 -5.09 14.23
CA GLU A 42 -8.91 -4.91 15.37
C GLU A 42 -8.27 -6.25 15.79
N LYS A 43 -9.03 -7.35 15.74
CA LYS A 43 -8.52 -8.70 15.98
C LYS A 43 -7.52 -9.16 14.91
N ALA A 44 -7.75 -8.83 13.64
CA ALA A 44 -6.87 -9.21 12.53
C ALA A 44 -5.53 -8.44 12.51
N LEU A 45 -5.57 -7.15 12.83
CA LEU A 45 -4.42 -6.23 12.76
C LEU A 45 -3.63 -6.15 14.07
N GLY A 46 -4.31 -6.35 15.20
CA GLY A 46 -3.82 -6.09 16.55
C GLY A 46 -4.09 -4.65 17.00
N ALA A 47 -4.33 -4.47 18.30
CA ALA A 47 -4.75 -3.19 18.89
C ALA A 47 -3.75 -2.05 18.65
N GLU A 48 -2.43 -2.29 18.83
CA GLU A 48 -1.43 -1.24 18.65
C GLU A 48 -1.37 -0.71 17.20
N ASN A 49 -1.34 -1.63 16.23
CA ASN A 49 -1.29 -1.29 14.81
C ASN A 49 -2.55 -0.53 14.38
N MET A 50 -3.70 -0.89 14.94
CA MET A 50 -4.96 -0.20 14.66
C MET A 50 -4.92 1.26 15.14
N ARG A 51 -4.42 1.53 16.35
CA ARG A 51 -4.27 2.91 16.86
C ARG A 51 -3.28 3.75 16.05
N VAL A 52 -2.21 3.12 15.56
CA VAL A 52 -1.26 3.80 14.66
C VAL A 52 -1.92 4.11 13.32
N LEU A 53 -2.69 3.17 12.76
CA LEU A 53 -3.44 3.39 11.52
C LEU A 53 -4.48 4.51 11.68
N GLU A 54 -5.28 4.49 12.75
CA GLU A 54 -6.27 5.53 13.06
C GLU A 54 -5.62 6.92 13.04
N ARG A 55 -4.51 7.09 13.78
CA ARG A 55 -3.76 8.36 13.82
C ARG A 55 -3.22 8.76 12.46
N MET A 56 -2.63 7.82 11.72
CA MET A 56 -2.05 8.09 10.41
C MET A 56 -3.11 8.51 9.39
N VAL A 57 -4.27 7.83 9.39
CA VAL A 57 -5.39 8.12 8.50
C VAL A 57 -6.00 9.49 8.83
N MET A 58 -6.26 9.77 10.12
CA MET A 58 -6.80 11.06 10.54
C MET A 58 -5.89 12.22 10.14
N LEU A 59 -4.59 12.16 10.47
CA LEU A 59 -3.65 13.22 10.16
C LEU A 59 -3.54 13.44 8.64
N ARG A 60 -3.41 12.37 7.86
CA ARG A 60 -3.29 12.46 6.40
C ARG A 60 -4.50 13.13 5.75
N ILE A 61 -5.71 12.77 6.19
CA ILE A 61 -6.96 13.30 5.64
C ILE A 61 -7.14 14.76 6.05
N MET A 62 -6.93 15.06 7.33
CA MET A 62 -7.02 16.42 7.86
C MET A 62 -6.05 17.36 7.15
N ASP A 63 -4.78 16.96 7.00
CA ASP A 63 -3.76 17.80 6.34
C ASP A 63 -4.14 18.09 4.88
N LYS A 64 -4.57 17.07 4.14
CA LYS A 64 -4.97 17.23 2.73
C LYS A 64 -6.15 18.20 2.61
N LEU A 65 -7.25 17.92 3.33
CA LEU A 65 -8.48 18.69 3.22
C LEU A 65 -8.33 20.10 3.79
N TRP A 66 -7.49 20.29 4.81
CA TRP A 66 -7.21 21.62 5.37
C TRP A 66 -6.46 22.51 4.37
N VAL A 67 -5.47 21.97 3.66
CA VAL A 67 -4.76 22.72 2.62
C VAL A 67 -5.73 23.12 1.50
N GLU A 68 -6.56 22.18 1.02
CA GLU A 68 -7.59 22.45 0.01
C GLU A 68 -8.58 23.53 0.49
N HIS A 69 -9.01 23.48 1.75
CA HIS A 69 -9.90 24.47 2.35
C HIS A 69 -9.27 25.86 2.43
N LEU A 70 -8.00 25.97 2.83
CA LEU A 70 -7.30 27.26 2.88
C LEU A 70 -7.19 27.89 1.48
N THR A 71 -6.91 27.09 0.45
CA THR A 71 -6.91 27.56 -0.95
C THR A 71 -8.29 28.05 -1.37
N ALA A 72 -9.35 27.28 -1.09
CA ALA A 72 -10.72 27.68 -1.39
C ALA A 72 -11.14 28.97 -0.64
N MET A 73 -10.70 29.14 0.60
CA MET A 73 -10.96 30.34 1.40
C MET A 73 -10.25 31.58 0.86
N GLU A 74 -9.05 31.42 0.31
CA GLU A 74 -8.32 32.51 -0.35
C GLU A 74 -9.00 32.92 -1.67
N GLU A 75 -9.39 31.95 -2.51
CA GLU A 75 -10.15 32.23 -3.72
C GLU A 75 -11.48 32.94 -3.43
N MET A 76 -12.21 32.46 -2.42
CA MET A 76 -13.48 33.09 -2.00
C MET A 76 -13.26 34.50 -1.46
N ARG A 77 -12.14 34.75 -0.76
CA ARG A 77 -11.78 36.09 -0.28
C ARG A 77 -11.57 37.05 -1.45
N GLN A 78 -10.88 36.60 -2.49
CA GLN A 78 -10.67 37.38 -3.72
C GLN A 78 -12.01 37.63 -4.43
N GLN A 79 -12.88 36.62 -4.54
CA GLN A 79 -14.22 36.75 -5.11
C GLN A 79 -15.11 37.74 -4.34
N ALA A 80 -15.04 37.73 -3.01
CA ALA A 80 -15.80 38.65 -2.16
C ALA A 80 -15.40 40.12 -2.37
N GLN A 81 -14.15 40.39 -2.74
CA GLN A 81 -13.71 41.75 -3.06
C GLN A 81 -14.46 42.30 -4.28
N TRP A 82 -14.76 41.47 -5.29
CA TRP A 82 -15.58 41.88 -6.45
C TRP A 82 -17.05 42.14 -6.09
N GLN A 83 -17.58 41.52 -5.03
CA GLN A 83 -18.94 41.75 -4.56
C GLN A 83 -19.11 43.10 -3.85
N THR A 84 -18.02 43.73 -3.37
CA THR A 84 -18.08 45.09 -2.80
C THR A 84 -18.53 46.13 -3.85
N LEU A 85 -18.23 45.88 -5.13
CA LEU A 85 -18.71 46.69 -6.26
C LEU A 85 -20.24 46.64 -6.43
N ARG A 86 -20.91 45.69 -5.76
CA ARG A 86 -22.36 45.43 -5.85
C ARG A 86 -23.17 45.99 -4.68
N GLN A 87 -22.58 46.84 -3.83
CA GLN A 87 -23.22 47.48 -2.66
C GLN A 87 -23.70 46.51 -1.56
N THR A 88 -23.38 45.22 -1.64
CA THR A 88 -23.62 44.25 -0.57
C THR A 88 -22.47 44.25 0.45
N ARG A 89 -22.74 43.95 1.72
CA ARG A 89 -21.70 43.76 2.75
C ARG A 89 -20.88 42.49 2.48
N ALA A 90 -19.82 42.61 1.70
CA ALA A 90 -18.96 41.49 1.30
C ALA A 90 -18.38 40.70 2.48
N VAL A 91 -18.08 41.38 3.59
CA VAL A 91 -17.55 40.76 4.81
C VAL A 91 -18.55 39.79 5.44
N ASP A 92 -19.83 40.15 5.47
CA ASP A 92 -20.88 39.32 6.07
C ASP A 92 -21.16 38.09 5.18
N ALA A 93 -21.16 38.29 3.85
CA ALA A 93 -21.28 37.20 2.89
C ALA A 93 -20.10 36.21 2.99
N TYR A 94 -18.86 36.71 3.07
CA TYR A 94 -17.66 35.89 3.23
C TYR A 94 -17.71 35.07 4.53
N LYS A 95 -18.08 35.67 5.65
CA LYS A 95 -18.21 34.96 6.93
C LYS A 95 -19.25 33.85 6.86
N ARG A 96 -20.41 34.11 6.26
CA ARG A 96 -21.48 33.11 6.12
C ARG A 96 -21.04 31.94 5.24
N SER A 97 -20.51 32.23 4.06
CA SER A 97 -20.05 31.20 3.12
C SER A 97 -18.84 30.43 3.67
N GLY A 98 -17.91 31.11 4.35
CA GLY A 98 -16.76 30.48 4.99
C GLY A 98 -17.16 29.51 6.10
N TYR A 99 -18.13 29.91 6.93
CA TYR A 99 -18.68 29.00 7.94
C TYR A 99 -19.36 27.78 7.30
N GLN A 100 -20.13 27.96 6.24
CA GLN A 100 -20.75 26.85 5.51
C GLN A 100 -19.70 25.89 4.93
N GLN A 101 -18.66 26.41 4.27
CA GLN A 101 -17.56 25.58 3.75
C GLN A 101 -16.81 24.84 4.86
N PHE A 102 -16.63 25.48 6.02
CA PHE A 102 -16.01 24.83 7.18
C PHE A 102 -16.86 23.69 7.75
N GLN A 103 -18.19 23.82 7.80
CA GLN A 103 -19.07 22.71 8.19
C GLN A 103 -18.96 21.55 7.19
N THR A 104 -19.01 21.84 5.89
CA THR A 104 -18.81 20.82 4.85
C THR A 104 -17.47 20.12 4.98
N LEU A 105 -16.40 20.86 5.30
CA LEU A 105 -15.07 20.29 5.57
C LEU A 105 -15.11 19.30 6.74
N LEU A 106 -15.72 19.66 7.87
CA LEU A 106 -15.83 18.77 9.04
C LEU A 106 -16.59 17.48 8.69
N ASP A 107 -17.70 17.60 7.95
CA ASP A 107 -18.49 16.44 7.51
C ASP A 107 -17.69 15.54 6.55
N THR A 108 -16.90 16.15 5.67
CA THR A 108 -16.05 15.44 4.70
C THR A 108 -14.91 14.70 5.40
N ILE A 109 -14.26 15.34 6.39
CA ILE A 109 -13.21 14.68 7.20
C ILE A 109 -13.80 13.45 7.89
N GLN A 110 -14.96 13.57 8.54
CA GLN A 110 -15.59 12.44 9.21
C GLN A 110 -15.92 11.30 8.22
N HIS A 111 -16.48 11.65 7.06
CA HIS A 111 -16.79 10.69 6.01
C HIS A 111 -15.54 9.96 5.50
N ASP A 112 -14.50 10.70 5.13
CA ASP A 112 -13.28 10.15 4.53
C ASP A 112 -12.49 9.29 5.53
N VAL A 113 -12.47 9.67 6.81
CA VAL A 113 -11.82 8.89 7.86
C VAL A 113 -12.51 7.53 7.99
N VAL A 114 -13.83 7.51 8.12
CA VAL A 114 -14.58 6.25 8.19
C VAL A 114 -14.41 5.45 6.91
N HIS A 115 -14.62 6.06 5.75
CA HIS A 115 -14.46 5.38 4.46
C HIS A 115 -13.08 4.72 4.33
N THR A 116 -12.01 5.46 4.65
CA THR A 116 -10.64 4.97 4.51
C THR A 116 -10.34 3.86 5.51
N ILE A 117 -10.77 3.98 6.77
CA ILE A 117 -10.57 2.92 7.78
C ILE A 117 -11.21 1.60 7.34
N TYR A 118 -12.41 1.65 6.73
CA TYR A 118 -13.11 0.45 6.30
C TYR A 118 -12.60 -0.11 4.95
N HIS A 119 -11.92 0.70 4.12
CA HIS A 119 -11.39 0.24 2.82
C HIS A 119 -9.88 -0.06 2.83
N VAL A 120 -9.12 0.37 3.85
CA VAL A 120 -7.68 0.10 3.92
C VAL A 120 -7.43 -1.35 4.30
N SER A 121 -7.02 -2.13 3.31
CA SER A 121 -6.40 -3.44 3.51
C SER A 121 -4.90 -3.25 3.76
N ILE A 122 -4.44 -3.39 5.01
CA ILE A 122 -3.00 -3.51 5.25
C ILE A 122 -2.57 -4.86 4.70
N VAL A 123 -1.95 -4.87 3.53
CA VAL A 123 -1.14 -6.00 3.09
C VAL A 123 -0.01 -6.09 4.12
N LYS A 124 -0.11 -7.07 5.02
CA LYS A 124 0.99 -7.43 5.93
C LYS A 124 2.18 -7.66 5.02
N LYS A 125 3.10 -6.69 5.00
CA LYS A 125 4.34 -6.80 4.23
C LYS A 125 5.11 -7.91 4.91
N GLU A 126 4.87 -9.15 4.49
CA GLU A 126 5.78 -10.25 4.75
C GLU A 126 7.14 -9.70 4.37
N ALA A 127 8.02 -9.60 5.37
CA ALA A 127 9.39 -9.19 5.15
C ALA A 127 9.86 -9.97 3.94
N PRO A 128 10.33 -9.31 2.86
CA PRO A 128 10.80 -10.05 1.70
C PRO A 128 11.80 -11.05 2.24
N ALA A 129 11.45 -12.35 2.13
CA ALA A 129 12.35 -13.44 2.47
C ALA A 129 13.66 -13.05 1.81
N GLN A 130 14.68 -12.77 2.63
CA GLN A 130 15.93 -12.15 2.22
C GLN A 130 16.30 -12.72 0.87
N ALA A 131 16.15 -11.91 -0.19
CA ALA A 131 16.59 -12.31 -1.50
C ALA A 131 18.07 -12.68 -1.28
N PRO A 132 18.50 -13.92 -1.57
CA PRO A 132 19.84 -14.35 -1.25
C PRO A 132 20.77 -13.36 -1.92
N SER A 133 21.50 -12.58 -1.11
CA SER A 133 22.48 -11.61 -1.60
C SER A 133 23.32 -12.32 -2.67
N PRO A 134 23.61 -11.69 -3.83
CA PRO A 134 24.38 -12.34 -4.89
C PRO A 134 25.78 -12.78 -4.43
N MET A 135 26.26 -12.28 -3.28
CA MET A 135 27.47 -12.78 -2.61
C MET A 135 27.32 -14.14 -1.91
N ALA A 136 26.11 -14.55 -1.50
CA ALA A 136 25.86 -15.89 -0.92
C ALA A 136 25.84 -16.99 -2.01
N GLN A 137 25.48 -16.64 -3.24
CA GLN A 137 25.55 -17.57 -4.38
C GLN A 137 26.98 -17.82 -4.88
N ALA A 138 27.92 -16.91 -4.61
CA ALA A 138 29.34 -17.12 -4.88
C ALA A 138 30.03 -18.00 -3.81
N ALA A 139 29.56 -17.95 -2.56
CA ALA A 139 30.11 -18.74 -1.46
C ALA A 139 29.50 -20.16 -1.35
N GLY A 140 28.28 -20.38 -1.84
CA GLY A 140 27.60 -21.69 -1.83
C GLY A 140 27.94 -22.62 -2.99
N ARG A 141 28.75 -22.18 -3.97
CA ARG A 141 29.10 -22.97 -5.16
C ARG A 141 30.37 -23.81 -5.00
N THR A 142 30.91 -23.91 -3.78
CA THR A 142 32.14 -24.66 -3.49
C THR A 142 32.00 -25.72 -2.41
N VAL A 143 30.82 -26.27 -2.12
CA VAL A 143 30.74 -27.52 -1.34
C VAL A 143 29.58 -28.41 -1.79
N ALA A 144 29.95 -29.60 -2.28
CA ALA A 144 29.18 -30.83 -2.47
C ALA A 144 28.27 -30.97 -3.71
N ALA A 145 28.85 -31.47 -4.82
CA ALA A 145 28.68 -32.88 -5.21
C ALA A 145 29.35 -33.17 -6.58
N SER A 146 30.62 -33.53 -6.55
CA SER A 146 31.18 -34.39 -7.60
C SER A 146 32.16 -35.34 -6.93
N GLN A 147 31.74 -36.60 -6.85
CA GLN A 147 32.51 -37.74 -6.37
C GLN A 147 33.94 -37.77 -6.95
N PRO A 148 34.91 -38.33 -6.22
CA PRO A 148 36.31 -38.30 -6.61
C PRO A 148 36.54 -39.24 -7.81
N ARG A 149 36.53 -38.69 -9.03
CA ARG A 149 37.21 -39.34 -10.15
C ARG A 149 38.70 -39.15 -9.94
N GLN A 150 39.32 -40.20 -9.43
CA GLN A 150 40.74 -40.47 -9.35
C GLN A 150 41.46 -39.88 -10.58
N ARG A 151 42.03 -38.68 -10.42
CA ARG A 151 42.90 -38.09 -11.44
C ARG A 151 44.20 -38.86 -11.39
N VAL A 152 44.30 -39.87 -12.24
CA VAL A 152 45.58 -40.48 -12.62
C VAL A 152 46.51 -39.33 -13.00
N GLY A 153 47.61 -39.19 -12.26
CA GLY A 153 48.67 -38.22 -12.53
C GLY A 153 49.26 -38.45 -13.92
N GLY A 154 48.65 -37.83 -14.93
CA GLY A 154 49.17 -37.81 -16.29
C GLY A 154 50.32 -36.81 -16.36
N ARG A 155 51.54 -37.30 -16.55
CA ARG A 155 52.74 -36.51 -16.83
C ARG A 155 52.43 -35.46 -17.89
N LYS A 156 52.89 -34.22 -17.69
CA LYS A 156 52.81 -33.16 -18.70
C LYS A 156 53.61 -33.61 -19.92
N ILE A 157 52.92 -34.02 -20.99
CA ILE A 157 53.54 -34.49 -22.23
C ILE A 157 54.37 -33.36 -22.84
N GLY A 158 55.65 -33.65 -23.07
CA GLY A 158 56.59 -32.67 -23.59
C GLY A 158 56.29 -32.29 -25.03
N ARG A 159 56.60 -31.04 -25.43
CA ARG A 159 56.29 -30.49 -26.77
C ARG A 159 56.82 -31.35 -27.95
N ASN A 160 57.88 -32.12 -27.74
CA ASN A 160 58.49 -33.00 -28.75
C ASN A 160 58.20 -34.51 -28.55
N GLU A 161 57.42 -34.91 -27.56
CA GLU A 161 57.06 -36.32 -27.30
C GLU A 161 55.99 -36.83 -28.29
N PRO A 162 55.88 -38.16 -28.50
CA PRO A 162 54.85 -38.74 -29.36
C PRO A 162 53.44 -38.37 -28.88
N CYS A 163 52.59 -37.95 -29.81
CA CYS A 163 51.27 -37.42 -29.49
C CYS A 163 50.32 -38.55 -29.03
N PRO A 164 49.61 -38.40 -27.90
CA PRO A 164 48.76 -39.46 -27.33
C PRO A 164 47.50 -39.75 -28.16
N CYS A 165 47.21 -38.94 -29.19
CA CYS A 165 46.10 -39.18 -30.13
C CYS A 165 46.33 -40.34 -31.11
N GLY A 166 47.48 -41.04 -31.04
CA GLY A 166 47.79 -42.20 -31.88
C GLY A 166 48.24 -41.87 -33.31
N SER A 167 48.50 -40.61 -33.64
CA SER A 167 48.88 -40.17 -35.00
C SER A 167 50.33 -40.47 -35.40
N GLY A 168 51.15 -41.02 -34.49
CA GLY A 168 52.56 -41.33 -34.70
C GLY A 168 53.50 -40.12 -34.84
N LYS A 169 52.99 -38.88 -34.79
CA LYS A 169 53.76 -37.63 -34.92
C LYS A 169 54.07 -37.01 -33.55
N LYS A 170 55.11 -36.16 -33.47
CA LYS A 170 55.46 -35.39 -32.25
C LYS A 170 54.35 -34.39 -31.89
N TYR A 171 54.09 -34.19 -30.61
CA TYR A 171 52.94 -33.43 -30.06
C TYR A 171 52.77 -32.04 -30.69
N LYS A 172 53.84 -31.24 -30.80
CA LYS A 172 53.78 -29.89 -31.42
C LYS A 172 53.33 -29.85 -32.89
N HIS A 173 53.43 -30.96 -33.60
CA HIS A 173 53.05 -31.05 -35.02
C HIS A 173 51.71 -31.74 -35.22
N CYS A 174 51.00 -32.10 -34.14
CA CYS A 174 49.67 -32.70 -34.19
C CYS A 174 48.71 -31.92 -33.28
N CYS A 175 48.45 -32.35 -32.05
CA CYS A 175 47.50 -31.70 -31.14
C CYS A 175 48.05 -30.46 -30.41
N GLY A 176 49.35 -30.17 -30.54
CA GLY A 176 50.04 -29.06 -29.88
C GLY A 176 50.33 -27.85 -30.77
N ARG A 177 49.60 -27.68 -31.88
CA ARG A 177 49.54 -26.42 -32.63
C ARG A 177 48.56 -25.45 -31.98
#